data_AF-A0A0P1FPM7-F1
#
_entry.id   AF-A0A0P1FPM7-F1
#
_cell.length_a   1.000
_cell.length_b   1.000
_cell.length_c   1.000
_cell.angle_alpha   90.00
_cell.angle_beta   90.00
_cell.angle_gamma   90.00
#
_symmetry.space_group_name_H-M   'P 1'
#
loop_
_entity.id
_entity.type
_entity.pdbx_description
1 polymer ?
#
loop_
_entity_poly.entity_id
_entity_poly.type
_entity_poly.pdbx_seq_one_letter_code
_entity_poly.pdbx_strand_id
1 'polypeptide(L)'
;MLNNRAYIGQAVHKGDSYPGEHDAIIDRETWDRVHAILTESPRKRAARTRADTPALLKGLLYGSDVAAFSPTHTRKGGKLYRYYVSQTVLKHGAGSCPVGRVPAGEIEAAVVNQLRAIFRQPEIVAGT
;
A
#
# COMPACT_ATOMS: atom_id res chain seq x y z
N MET A 1 1.46 18.84 -14.72
CA MET A 1 1.40 20.00 -13.81
C MET A 1 2.48 19.95 -12.74
N LEU A 2 2.56 18.91 -11.91
CA LEU A 2 3.47 18.84 -10.75
C LEU A 2 4.99 18.94 -11.04
N ASN A 3 5.43 18.79 -12.29
CA ASN A 3 6.84 18.93 -12.69
C ASN A 3 7.23 20.35 -13.14
N ASN A 4 6.28 21.29 -13.18
CA ASN A 4 6.57 22.64 -13.67
C ASN A 4 7.31 23.46 -12.60
N ARG A 5 8.59 23.77 -12.85
CA ARG A 5 9.45 24.53 -11.93
C ARG A 5 9.03 25.99 -11.77
N ALA A 6 8.09 26.48 -12.58
CA ALA A 6 7.47 27.79 -12.37
C ALA A 6 6.85 27.92 -10.97
N TYR A 7 6.36 26.83 -10.37
CA TYR A 7 5.76 26.90 -9.03
C TYR A 7 6.77 27.26 -7.91
N ILE A 8 8.06 26.99 -8.13
CA ILE A 8 9.15 27.35 -7.21
C ILE A 8 9.91 28.61 -7.65
N GLY A 9 9.28 29.47 -8.46
CA GLY A 9 9.88 30.74 -8.90
C GLY A 9 10.99 30.56 -9.95
N GLN A 10 11.01 29.46 -10.71
CA GLN A 10 12.03 29.22 -11.74
C GLN A 10 11.47 29.24 -13.16
N ALA A 11 12.25 29.76 -14.10
CA ALA A 11 11.97 29.71 -15.53
C ALA A 11 12.81 28.61 -16.19
N VAL A 12 12.20 27.74 -16.99
CA VAL A 12 12.89 26.65 -17.70
C VAL A 12 13.05 27.01 -19.18
N HIS A 13 14.27 26.99 -19.68
CA HIS A 13 14.58 27.17 -21.10
C HIS A 13 15.47 26.04 -21.60
N LYS A 14 15.01 25.30 -22.62
CA LYS A 14 15.77 24.20 -23.27
C LYS A 14 16.36 23.14 -22.32
N GLY A 15 15.73 22.93 -21.16
CA GLY A 15 16.16 21.95 -20.16
C GLY A 15 16.90 22.55 -18.96
N ASP A 16 17.39 23.78 -19.09
CA ASP A 16 18.05 24.50 -18.00
C ASP A 16 17.05 25.32 -17.20
N SER A 17 17.26 25.40 -15.88
CA SER A 17 16.41 26.17 -14.97
C SER A 17 17.13 27.39 -14.43
N TYR A 18 16.51 28.55 -14.55
CA TYR A 18 17.00 29.85 -14.08
C TYR A 18 16.06 30.46 -13.04
N PRO A 19 16.54 31.34 -12.14
CA PRO A 19 15.67 32.15 -11.30
C PRO A 19 14.70 32.98 -12.17
N GLY A 20 13.40 32.87 -11.89
CA GLY A 20 12.38 33.69 -12.53
C GLY A 20 12.16 35.01 -11.79
N GLU A 21 11.48 35.95 -12.44
CA GLU A 21 11.12 37.26 -11.85
C GLU A 21 9.88 37.19 -10.94
N HIS A 22 9.19 36.05 -10.90
CA HIS A 22 7.98 35.85 -10.13
C HIS A 22 8.25 35.11 -8.82
N ASP A 23 7.49 35.47 -7.79
CA ASP A 23 7.56 34.80 -6.50
C ASP A 23 7.13 33.34 -6.60
N ALA A 24 7.76 32.49 -5.78
CA ALA A 24 7.39 31.10 -5.65
C ALA A 24 5.97 30.98 -5.07
N ILE A 25 5.15 30.15 -5.71
CA ILE A 25 3.77 29.88 -5.26
C ILE A 25 3.75 28.82 -4.16
N ILE A 26 4.72 27.90 -4.18
CA ILE A 26 4.88 26.83 -3.18
C ILE A 26 6.31 26.86 -2.64
N ASP A 27 6.45 26.47 -1.37
CA ASP A 27 7.75 26.35 -0.74
C ASP A 27 8.59 25.21 -1.35
N ARG A 28 9.90 25.30 -1.13
CA ARG A 28 10.84 24.29 -1.65
C ARG A 28 10.65 22.94 -0.97
N GLU A 29 10.29 22.93 0.30
CA GLU A 29 10.10 21.72 1.07
C GLU A 29 8.93 20.86 0.53
N THR A 30 7.78 21.48 0.26
CA THR A 30 6.61 20.83 -0.32
C THR A 30 6.90 20.35 -1.73
N TRP A 31 7.63 21.14 -2.52
CA TRP A 31 8.09 20.72 -3.84
C TRP A 31 8.93 19.45 -3.77
N ASP A 32 9.93 19.41 -2.87
CA ASP A 32 10.83 18.28 -2.71
C ASP A 32 10.08 17.04 -2.19
N ARG A 33 9.15 17.20 -1.23
CA ARG A 33 8.27 16.11 -0.76
C ARG A 33 7.42 15.52 -1.89
N VAL A 34 6.80 16.36 -2.72
CA VAL A 34 6.01 15.89 -3.87
C VAL A 34 6.90 15.14 -4.86
N HIS A 35 8.11 15.64 -5.13
CA HIS A 35 9.04 14.98 -6.04
C HIS A 35 9.58 13.66 -5.48
N ALA A 36 9.79 13.57 -4.16
CA ALA A 36 10.09 12.31 -3.50
C ALA A 36 8.98 11.27 -3.75
N ILE A 37 7.70 11.67 -3.66
CA ILE A 37 6.56 10.79 -4.00
C ILE A 37 6.54 10.45 -5.49
N LEU A 38 6.85 11.40 -6.37
CA LEU A 38 6.86 11.19 -7.83
C LEU A 38 7.97 10.25 -8.32
N THR A 39 9.01 10.01 -7.52
CA THR A 39 10.03 8.98 -7.84
C THR A 39 9.40 7.59 -7.98
N GLU A 40 8.32 7.31 -7.23
CA GLU A 40 7.59 6.07 -7.33
C GLU A 40 6.72 6.05 -8.60
N SER A 41 6.83 4.95 -9.37
CA SER A 41 6.08 4.74 -10.60
C SER A 41 4.59 5.11 -10.45
N PRO A 42 4.02 5.93 -11.34
CA PRO A 42 2.60 6.28 -11.30
C PRO A 42 1.69 5.06 -11.25
N ARG A 43 2.08 3.93 -11.88
CA ARG A 43 1.33 2.67 -11.83
C ARG A 43 1.28 2.06 -10.43
N LYS A 44 2.42 2.04 -9.71
CA LYS A 44 2.51 1.52 -8.34
C LYS A 44 1.71 2.40 -7.37
N ARG A 45 1.85 3.72 -7.48
CA ARG A 45 1.08 4.68 -6.67
C ARG A 45 -0.42 4.57 -6.92
N ALA A 46 -0.84 4.54 -8.19
CA ALA A 46 -2.25 4.37 -8.55
C ALA A 46 -2.82 3.05 -8.02
N ALA A 47 -2.07 1.95 -8.08
CA ALA A 47 -2.50 0.67 -7.52
C ALA A 47 -2.67 0.74 -5.99
N ARG A 48 -1.81 1.50 -5.29
CA ARG A 48 -1.91 1.72 -3.84
C ARG A 48 -3.11 2.60 -3.47
N THR A 49 -3.34 3.68 -4.21
CA THR A 49 -4.50 4.58 -4.00
C THR A 49 -5.83 3.89 -4.33
N ARG A 50 -5.87 3.06 -5.37
CA ARG A 50 -7.06 2.30 -5.77
C ARG A 50 -7.34 1.07 -4.90
N ALA A 51 -6.48 0.76 -3.93
CA ALA A 51 -6.78 -0.23 -2.92
C ALA A 51 -7.80 0.36 -1.93
N ASP A 52 -9.05 0.49 -2.37
CA ASP A 52 -10.23 0.96 -1.61
C ASP A 52 -10.49 0.12 -0.35
N THR A 53 -9.82 -1.01 -0.23
CA THR A 53 -9.98 -1.96 0.85
C THR A 53 -8.60 -2.38 1.34
N PRO A 54 -8.26 -2.08 2.60
CA PRO A 54 -7.00 -2.53 3.16
C PRO A 54 -6.99 -4.06 3.19
N ALA A 55 -5.88 -4.62 2.70
CA ALA A 55 -5.53 -6.02 2.81
C ALA A 55 -4.19 -6.09 3.55
N LEU A 56 -4.25 -6.05 4.89
CA LEU A 56 -3.08 -5.83 5.74
C LEU A 56 -2.02 -6.93 5.57
N LEU A 57 -2.46 -8.17 5.35
CA LEU A 57 -1.60 -9.34 5.22
C LEU A 57 -1.23 -9.67 3.77
N LYS A 58 -1.45 -8.75 2.82
CA LYS A 58 -1.10 -8.96 1.41
C LYS A 58 0.41 -9.20 1.28
N GLY A 59 0.78 -10.38 0.78
CA GLY A 59 2.18 -10.77 0.62
C GLY A 59 2.86 -11.27 1.91
N LEU A 60 2.11 -11.38 3.01
CA LEU A 60 2.62 -11.89 4.29
C LEU A 60 1.96 -13.21 4.70
N LEU A 61 0.77 -13.51 4.17
CA LEU A 61 0.02 -14.72 4.49
C LEU A 61 0.39 -15.86 3.52
N TYR A 62 0.83 -16.98 4.09
CA TYR A 62 1.20 -18.21 3.36
C TYR A 62 0.49 -19.42 3.96
N GLY A 63 0.14 -20.38 3.11
CA GLY A 63 -0.44 -21.66 3.51
C GLY A 63 0.61 -22.69 3.91
N SER A 64 0.13 -23.84 4.39
CA SER A 64 0.97 -25.02 4.66
C SER A 64 1.65 -25.58 3.40
N ASP A 65 1.09 -25.28 2.23
CA ASP A 65 1.63 -25.60 0.91
C ASP A 65 2.65 -24.55 0.42
N VAL A 66 3.07 -23.62 1.30
CA VAL A 66 3.99 -22.50 0.98
C VAL A 66 3.39 -21.55 -0.08
N ALA A 67 2.12 -21.73 -0.46
CA ALA A 67 1.47 -20.85 -1.41
C ALA A 67 1.04 -19.56 -0.71
N ALA A 68 1.37 -18.42 -1.33
CA ALA A 68 0.90 -17.13 -0.86
C ALA A 68 -0.61 -17.00 -1.02
N PHE A 69 -1.23 -16.26 -0.10
CA PHE A 69 -2.64 -15.92 -0.17
C PHE A 69 -2.84 -14.54 -0.80
N SER A 70 -3.76 -14.48 -1.76
CA SER A 70 -4.12 -13.24 -2.46
C SER A 70 -5.42 -12.66 -1.90
N PRO A 71 -5.49 -11.35 -1.62
CA PRO A 71 -6.72 -10.72 -1.20
C PRO A 71 -7.74 -10.69 -2.34
N THR A 72 -8.98 -11.04 -2.02
CA THR A 72 -10.13 -11.03 -2.92
C THR A 72 -11.35 -10.50 -2.17
N HIS A 73 -12.35 -10.02 -2.90
CA HIS A 73 -13.58 -9.54 -2.30
C HIS A 73 -14.79 -9.84 -3.18
N THR A 74 -15.96 -9.88 -2.57
CA THR A 74 -17.24 -9.93 -3.27
C THR A 74 -18.25 -9.03 -2.56
N ARG A 75 -19.21 -8.49 -3.31
CA ARG A 75 -20.30 -7.66 -2.76
C ARG A 75 -21.62 -8.39 -2.94
N LYS A 76 -22.39 -8.53 -1.87
CA LYS A 76 -23.75 -9.09 -1.90
C LYS A 76 -24.64 -8.30 -0.95
N GLY A 77 -25.80 -7.84 -1.43
CA GLY A 77 -26.77 -7.09 -0.62
C GLY A 77 -26.18 -5.82 0.03
N GLY A 78 -25.32 -5.09 -0.68
CA GLY A 78 -24.64 -3.90 -0.15
C GLY A 78 -23.48 -4.19 0.82
N LYS A 79 -23.29 -5.44 1.26
CA LYS A 79 -22.18 -5.83 2.14
C LYS A 79 -20.95 -6.26 1.36
N LEU A 80 -19.79 -5.73 1.72
CA LEU A 80 -18.48 -6.15 1.20
C LEU A 80 -17.93 -7.30 2.03
N TYR A 81 -17.70 -8.44 1.38
CA TYR A 81 -17.05 -9.61 1.96
C TYR A 81 -15.62 -9.70 1.46
N ARG A 82 -14.66 -9.86 2.38
CA ARG A 82 -13.22 -9.83 2.09
C ARG A 82 -12.60 -11.14 2.51
N TYR A 83 -11.79 -11.72 1.63
CA TYR A 83 -11.14 -13.01 1.84
C TYR A 83 -9.69 -12.98 1.36
N TYR A 84 -8.86 -13.77 2.02
CA TYR A 84 -7.59 -14.22 1.48
C TYR A 84 -7.78 -15.60 0.87
N VAL A 85 -7.33 -15.80 -0.37
CA VAL A 85 -7.49 -17.06 -1.10
C VAL A 85 -6.12 -17.60 -1.47
N SER A 86 -5.86 -18.88 -1.20
CA SER A 86 -4.60 -19.53 -1.57
C SER A 86 -4.39 -19.47 -3.08
N GLN A 87 -3.18 -19.13 -3.51
CA GLN A 87 -2.82 -19.19 -4.92
C GLN A 87 -2.95 -20.60 -5.51
N THR A 88 -2.79 -21.65 -4.71
CA THR A 88 -3.01 -23.04 -5.15
C THR A 88 -4.46 -23.22 -5.59
N VAL A 89 -5.42 -22.72 -4.81
CA VAL A 89 -6.85 -22.78 -5.17
C VAL A 89 -7.18 -21.92 -6.38
N LEU A 90 -6.55 -20.74 -6.52
CA LEU A 90 -6.76 -19.89 -7.70
C LEU A 90 -6.23 -20.53 -8.99
N LYS A 91 -5.15 -21.34 -8.91
CA LYS A 91 -4.52 -21.97 -10.08
C LYS A 91 -5.08 -23.35 -10.40
N HIS A 92 -5.37 -24.16 -9.39
CA HIS A 92 -5.71 -25.58 -9.52
C HIS A 92 -7.17 -25.89 -9.15
N GLY A 93 -7.95 -24.88 -8.74
CA GLY A 93 -9.37 -25.04 -8.43
C GLY A 93 -9.65 -25.46 -6.99
N ALA A 94 -10.94 -25.61 -6.68
CA ALA A 94 -11.41 -25.97 -5.34
C ALA A 94 -10.92 -27.36 -4.92
N GLY A 95 -10.57 -27.53 -3.64
CA GLY A 95 -10.07 -28.80 -3.09
C GLY A 95 -8.57 -29.03 -3.23
N SER A 96 -7.85 -28.18 -3.98
CA SER A 96 -6.39 -28.29 -4.15
C SER A 96 -5.57 -27.85 -2.93
N CYS A 97 -6.18 -27.18 -1.95
CA CYS A 97 -5.54 -26.76 -0.70
C CYS A 97 -6.49 -27.04 0.47
N PRO A 98 -6.00 -27.57 1.62
CA PRO A 98 -6.83 -27.81 2.80
C PRO A 98 -7.52 -26.55 3.32
N VAL A 99 -6.81 -25.41 3.29
CA VAL A 99 -7.34 -24.10 3.65
C VAL A 99 -7.36 -23.22 2.41
N GLY A 100 -8.44 -23.31 1.65
CA GLY A 100 -8.54 -22.59 0.38
C GLY A 100 -8.82 -21.09 0.52
N ARG A 101 -9.58 -20.69 1.56
CA ARG A 101 -10.05 -19.31 1.77
C ARG A 101 -10.11 -18.98 3.25
N VAL A 102 -9.73 -17.75 3.61
CA VAL A 102 -9.74 -17.25 4.99
C VAL A 102 -10.45 -15.89 5.03
N PRO A 103 -11.42 -15.64 5.93
CA PRO A 103 -12.04 -14.34 6.11
C PRO A 103 -11.02 -13.28 6.52
N ALA A 104 -10.92 -12.18 5.76
CA ALA A 104 -9.92 -11.15 6.03
C ALA A 104 -10.14 -10.48 7.40
N GLY A 105 -11.38 -10.22 7.79
CA GLY A 105 -11.68 -9.56 9.06
C GLY A 105 -11.20 -10.33 10.28
N GLU A 106 -11.33 -11.66 10.26
CA GLU A 106 -10.94 -12.52 11.39
C GLU A 106 -9.42 -12.66 11.48
N ILE A 107 -8.75 -12.98 10.36
CA ILE A 107 -7.30 -13.16 10.36
C ILE A 107 -6.55 -11.85 10.62
N GLU A 108 -7.01 -10.73 10.04
CA GLU A 108 -6.43 -9.42 10.30
C GLU A 108 -6.58 -9.02 11.77
N ALA A 109 -7.75 -9.25 12.36
CA ALA A 109 -7.98 -8.97 13.78
C ALA A 109 -7.07 -9.82 14.67
N ALA A 110 -6.91 -11.11 14.37
CA ALA A 110 -6.01 -11.99 15.10
C ALA A 110 -4.55 -11.50 15.06
N VAL A 111 -4.05 -11.14 13.87
CA VAL A 111 -2.68 -10.63 13.72
C VAL A 111 -2.49 -9.29 14.44
N VAL A 112 -3.43 -8.36 14.30
CA VAL A 112 -3.35 -7.05 14.97
C VAL A 112 -3.38 -7.21 16.50
N ASN A 113 -4.22 -8.12 17.02
CA ASN A 113 -4.27 -8.38 18.46
C ASN A 113 -2.96 -9.00 18.97
N GLN A 114 -2.35 -9.91 18.21
CA GLN A 114 -1.06 -10.48 18.57
C GLN A 114 0.05 -9.43 18.58
N LEU A 115 0.11 -8.58 17.56
CA LEU A 115 1.08 -7.47 17.51
C LEU A 115 0.91 -6.51 18.68
N ARG A 116 -0.33 -6.18 19.06
CA ARG A 116 -0.62 -5.36 20.24
C ARG A 116 -0.15 -6.00 21.53
N ALA A 117 -0.28 -7.33 21.67
CA ALA A 117 0.19 -8.05 22.85
C ALA A 117 1.73 -7.99 22.95
N ILE A 118 2.42 -8.23 21.83
CA ILE A 118 3.89 -8.15 21.73
C ILE A 118 4.37 -6.74 22.09
N PHE A 119 3.81 -5.69 21.49
CA PHE A 119 4.24 -4.31 21.77
C PHE A 119 3.93 -3.81 23.19
N ARG A 120 3.08 -4.51 23.95
CA ARG A 120 2.83 -4.20 25.37
C ARG A 120 3.87 -4.81 26.31
N GLN A 121 4.75 -5.68 25.80
CA GLN A 121 5.81 -6.26 26.61
C GLN A 121 6.95 -5.22 26.79
N PRO A 122 7.38 -4.95 28.04
CA PRO A 122 8.32 -3.86 28.35
C PRO A 122 9.70 -4.04 27.71
N GLU A 123 10.07 -5.27 27.37
CA GLU A 123 11.35 -5.64 26.75
C GLU A 123 11.52 -5.04 25.35
N ILE A 124 10.42 -4.81 24.61
CA ILE A 124 10.46 -4.28 23.24
C ILE A 124 10.50 -2.74 23.23
N VAL A 125 9.97 -2.09 24.26
CA VAL A 125 9.98 -0.62 24.39
C VAL A 125 11.35 -0.09 24.85
N ALA A 126 12.14 -0.91 25.54
CA ALA A 126 13.46 -0.54 26.04
C ALA A 126 14.62 -0.76 25.03
N GLY A 127 14.35 -1.37 23.87
CA GLY A 127 15.36 -1.77 22.88
C GLY A 127 15.53 -0.83 21.67
N THR A 128 14.88 0.33 21.66
CA THR A 128 15.01 1.37 20.62
C THR A 128 15.54 2.65 21.22
#